data_AF-A0A5P1R9U0-F1
#
_entry.id   AF-A0A5P1R9U0-F1
#
_cell.length_a   1.000
_cell.length_b   1.000
_cell.length_c   1.000
_cell.angle_alpha   90.00
_cell.angle_beta   90.00
_cell.angle_gamma   90.00
#
_symmetry.space_group_name_H-M   'P 1'
#
loop_
_entity.id
_entity.type
_entity.pdbx_description
1 polymer ?
#
loop_
_entity_poly.entity_id
_entity_poly.type
_entity_poly.pdbx_seq_one_letter_code
_entity_poly.pdbx_strand_id
1 'polypeptide(L)'
;MMSRKGFVLLLIMMVASFQARALEFYKVIDEPINIRSGPGVSFERLAQAKKNEQVLLIKRQEDWANIFFIHPDGRKVEGWIHSDFISPDGEVRQADSKLKASAIGAQLNCLPNAENTGIGSCLLNIDLTVVGPLTTDTVAVACESELLMHVNNETHPLQESGRIRTPLKQGSGAARMQIIVLPPNQKSIEKMTLVDYRCMAKAL
;
A
#
# COMPACT_ATOMS: atom_id res chain seq x y z
N MET A 1 -47.09 -15.00 52.71
CA MET A 1 -45.94 -15.82 52.26
C MET A 1 -45.79 -15.63 50.76
N MET A 2 -44.63 -15.10 50.35
CA MET A 2 -44.28 -14.60 49.01
C MET A 2 -44.44 -15.62 47.87
N SER A 3 -44.86 -15.15 46.69
CA SER A 3 -44.10 -15.40 45.45
C SER A 3 -44.44 -14.34 44.40
N ARG A 4 -43.54 -13.37 44.25
CA ARG A 4 -43.53 -12.36 43.18
C ARG A 4 -43.11 -13.04 41.88
N LYS A 5 -44.03 -13.22 40.94
CA LYS A 5 -43.68 -13.60 39.55
C LYS A 5 -43.13 -12.37 38.84
N GLY A 6 -41.80 -12.26 38.80
CA GLY A 6 -41.09 -11.28 37.99
C GLY A 6 -41.23 -11.63 36.52
N PHE A 7 -41.99 -10.83 35.78
CA PHE A 7 -41.97 -10.83 34.32
C PHE A 7 -40.82 -9.93 33.89
N VAL A 8 -39.64 -10.52 33.67
CA VAL A 8 -38.47 -9.82 33.16
C VAL A 8 -38.77 -9.42 31.72
N LEU A 9 -38.86 -8.11 31.50
CA LEU A 9 -38.95 -7.47 30.20
C LEU A 9 -37.70 -7.87 29.39
N LEU A 10 -37.88 -8.76 28.41
CA LEU A 10 -36.86 -9.13 27.43
C LEU A 10 -36.57 -7.89 26.57
N LEU A 11 -35.63 -7.06 27.01
CA LEU A 11 -35.10 -5.93 26.25
C LEU A 11 -34.44 -6.49 24.98
N ILE A 12 -35.09 -6.26 23.85
CA ILE A 12 -34.61 -6.59 22.51
C ILE A 12 -33.24 -5.92 22.32
N MET A 13 -32.17 -6.70 22.40
CA MET A 13 -30.84 -6.36 21.88
C MET A 13 -30.95 -6.26 20.35
N MET A 14 -31.44 -5.14 19.82
CA MET A 14 -31.10 -4.72 18.46
C MET A 14 -29.65 -4.24 18.51
N VAL A 15 -28.71 -5.18 18.50
CA VAL A 15 -27.34 -4.86 18.11
C VAL A 15 -27.41 -4.57 16.62
N ALA A 16 -27.58 -3.30 16.27
CA ALA A 16 -27.40 -2.84 14.91
C ALA A 16 -26.02 -3.33 14.45
N SER A 17 -26.01 -4.21 13.46
CA SER A 17 -24.79 -4.74 12.87
C SER A 17 -24.08 -3.57 12.21
N PHE A 18 -23.17 -2.91 12.91
CA PHE A 18 -22.22 -1.98 12.30
C PHE A 18 -21.30 -2.82 11.42
N GLN A 19 -21.74 -3.01 10.18
CA GLN A 19 -20.90 -3.55 9.11
C GLN A 19 -19.79 -2.54 8.89
N ALA A 20 -18.63 -2.77 9.50
CA ALA A 20 -17.42 -2.04 9.15
C ALA A 20 -17.08 -2.39 7.71
N ARG A 21 -17.20 -1.43 6.79
CA ARG A 21 -16.70 -1.60 5.43
C ARG A 21 -15.18 -1.56 5.45
N ALA A 22 -14.55 -2.49 4.75
CA ALA A 22 -13.11 -2.44 4.52
C ALA A 22 -12.77 -1.18 3.70
N LEU A 23 -11.64 -0.56 4.02
CA LEU A 23 -11.10 0.53 3.22
C LEU A 23 -10.62 -0.03 1.87
N GLU A 24 -11.11 0.54 0.77
CA GLU A 24 -10.70 0.14 -0.57
C GLU A 24 -9.57 1.04 -1.07
N PHE A 25 -8.35 0.51 -1.14
CA PHE A 25 -7.23 1.22 -1.75
C PHE A 25 -7.24 1.02 -3.27
N TYR A 26 -6.78 2.02 -4.02
CA TYR A 26 -6.59 2.04 -5.47
C TYR A 26 -5.19 2.58 -5.81
N LYS A 27 -4.68 2.32 -7.03
CA LYS A 27 -3.53 3.01 -7.62
C LYS A 27 -3.95 3.85 -8.79
N VAL A 28 -3.30 4.99 -8.96
CA VAL A 28 -3.36 5.76 -10.19
C VAL A 28 -2.59 5.03 -11.30
N ILE A 29 -3.18 4.85 -12.48
CA ILE A 29 -2.59 4.00 -13.54
C ILE A 29 -1.94 4.77 -14.70
N ASP A 30 -2.12 6.09 -14.74
CA ASP A 30 -1.63 6.98 -15.79
C ASP A 30 -1.06 8.29 -15.23
N GLU A 31 -0.38 9.10 -16.05
CA GLU A 31 0.44 10.21 -15.58
C GLU A 31 0.47 11.43 -16.53
N PRO A 32 0.42 12.68 -16.01
CA PRO A 32 -0.09 13.11 -14.70
C PRO A 32 -1.62 13.34 -14.71
N ILE A 33 -2.32 12.89 -13.68
CA ILE A 33 -3.79 12.97 -13.61
C ILE A 33 -4.24 14.05 -12.61
N ASN A 34 -5.19 14.88 -13.03
CA ASN A 34 -5.72 15.96 -12.19
C ASN A 34 -6.67 15.43 -11.12
N ILE A 35 -6.47 15.86 -9.88
CA ILE A 35 -7.40 15.69 -8.77
C ILE A 35 -8.20 16.98 -8.63
N ARG A 36 -9.53 16.88 -8.62
CA ARG A 36 -10.44 18.03 -8.70
C ARG A 36 -11.30 18.19 -7.46
N SER A 37 -11.83 19.40 -7.24
CA SER A 37 -12.71 19.69 -6.10
C SER A 37 -14.10 19.07 -6.21
N GLY A 38 -14.50 18.63 -7.40
CA GLY A 38 -15.78 17.96 -7.65
C GLY A 38 -15.74 17.01 -8.85
N PRO A 39 -16.81 16.22 -9.05
CA PRO A 39 -16.92 15.22 -10.12
C PRO A 39 -17.21 15.91 -11.47
N GLY A 40 -16.16 16.36 -12.14
CA GLY A 40 -16.28 16.99 -13.45
C GLY A 40 -15.05 17.79 -13.87
N VAL A 41 -14.85 17.95 -15.17
CA VAL A 41 -13.70 18.70 -15.71
C VAL A 41 -13.79 20.22 -15.49
N SER A 42 -14.98 20.73 -15.16
CA SER A 42 -15.23 22.14 -14.84
C SER A 42 -14.83 22.53 -13.41
N PHE A 43 -14.67 21.55 -12.52
CA PHE A 43 -14.24 21.79 -11.15
C PHE A 43 -12.74 22.13 -11.08
N GLU A 44 -12.37 22.96 -10.11
CA GLU A 44 -10.99 23.40 -9.88
C GLU A 44 -10.04 22.21 -9.63
N ARG A 45 -8.81 22.34 -10.14
CA ARG A 45 -7.73 21.38 -9.86
C ARG A 45 -7.15 21.64 -8.47
N LEU A 46 -7.24 20.64 -7.59
CA LEU A 46 -6.66 20.67 -6.25
C LEU A 46 -5.21 20.17 -6.22
N ALA A 47 -4.92 19.13 -7.00
CA ALA A 47 -3.61 18.48 -7.06
C ALA A 47 -3.43 17.71 -8.37
N GLN A 48 -2.26 17.11 -8.55
CA GLN A 48 -2.02 16.09 -9.56
C GLN A 48 -1.49 14.83 -8.89
N ALA A 49 -2.04 13.68 -9.24
CA ALA A 49 -1.55 12.40 -8.79
C ALA A 49 -0.68 11.75 -9.87
N LYS A 50 0.38 11.07 -9.41
CA LYS A 50 1.34 10.35 -10.24
C LYS A 50 0.93 8.90 -10.40
N LYS A 51 1.44 8.23 -11.42
CA LYS A 51 1.23 6.83 -11.68
C LYS A 51 1.81 6.03 -10.52
N ASN A 52 1.10 4.96 -10.15
CA ASN A 52 1.34 4.11 -9.00
C ASN A 52 1.09 4.77 -7.63
N GLU A 53 0.65 6.03 -7.58
CA GLU A 53 0.27 6.66 -6.31
C GLU A 53 -0.94 5.95 -5.72
N GLN A 54 -0.80 5.51 -4.46
CA GLN A 54 -1.85 4.83 -3.73
C GLN A 54 -2.87 5.85 -3.22
N VAL A 55 -4.14 5.56 -3.46
CA VAL A 55 -5.26 6.42 -3.07
C VAL A 55 -6.33 5.59 -2.38
N LEU A 56 -6.93 6.12 -1.33
CA LEU A 56 -8.09 5.51 -0.68
C LEU A 56 -9.36 5.92 -1.43
N LEU A 57 -10.17 4.98 -1.89
CA LEU A 57 -11.49 5.28 -2.44
C LEU A 57 -12.48 5.56 -1.30
N ILE A 58 -13.06 6.76 -1.29
CA ILE A 58 -14.11 7.15 -0.34
C ILE A 58 -15.49 6.78 -0.91
N LYS A 59 -15.76 7.18 -2.15
CA LYS A 59 -17.05 6.96 -2.83
C LYS A 59 -16.93 7.15 -4.34
N ARG A 60 -17.96 6.72 -5.06
CA ARG A 60 -18.12 6.95 -6.51
C ARG A 60 -19.35 7.81 -6.79
N GLN A 61 -19.27 8.60 -7.85
CA GLN A 61 -20.38 9.31 -8.44
C GLN A 61 -20.20 9.30 -9.96
N GLU A 62 -21.05 8.56 -10.65
CA GLU A 62 -20.93 8.32 -12.10
C GLU A 62 -19.51 7.85 -12.46
N ASP A 63 -18.86 8.53 -13.41
CA ASP A 63 -17.51 8.21 -13.87
C ASP A 63 -16.42 8.72 -12.92
N TRP A 64 -16.76 9.34 -11.80
CA TRP A 64 -15.80 9.95 -10.88
C TRP A 64 -15.68 9.20 -9.56
N ALA A 65 -14.45 9.11 -9.07
CA ALA A 65 -14.09 8.56 -7.79
C ALA A 65 -13.61 9.67 -6.86
N ASN A 66 -14.22 9.77 -5.69
CA ASN A 66 -13.72 10.61 -4.61
C ASN A 66 -12.68 9.80 -3.84
N ILE A 67 -11.48 10.34 -3.75
CA ILE A 67 -10.31 9.69 -3.20
C ILE A 67 -9.67 10.53 -2.10
N PHE A 68 -8.90 9.86 -1.25
CA PHE A 68 -8.03 10.48 -0.26
C PHE A 68 -6.61 9.94 -0.37
N PHE A 69 -5.62 10.82 -0.33
CA PHE A 69 -4.21 10.42 -0.32
C PHE A 69 -3.31 11.47 0.34
N ILE A 70 -2.07 11.07 0.63
CA ILE A 70 -1.00 11.98 1.07
C ILE A 70 -0.17 12.30 -0.16
N HIS A 71 -0.27 13.53 -0.66
CA HIS A 71 0.48 13.95 -1.84
C HIS A 71 1.98 14.00 -1.53
N PRO A 72 2.89 13.92 -2.52
CA PRO A 72 4.33 13.82 -2.29
C PRO A 72 4.98 14.99 -1.53
N ASP A 73 4.29 16.12 -1.39
CA ASP A 73 4.72 17.27 -0.56
C ASP A 73 4.18 17.19 0.89
N GLY A 74 3.57 16.08 1.29
CA GLY A 74 3.09 15.80 2.65
C GLY A 74 1.67 16.29 2.95
N ARG A 75 1.02 17.03 2.05
CA ARG A 75 -0.36 17.50 2.28
C ARG A 75 -1.38 16.38 2.11
N LYS A 76 -2.41 16.39 2.95
CA LYS A 76 -3.60 15.55 2.79
C LYS A 76 -4.47 16.11 1.67
N VAL A 77 -4.84 15.27 0.71
CA VAL A 77 -5.72 15.65 -0.40
C VAL A 77 -6.93 14.73 -0.39
N GLU A 78 -8.11 15.34 -0.29
CA GLU A 78 -9.39 14.71 -0.59
C GLU A 78 -9.94 15.38 -1.85
N GLY A 79 -10.26 14.60 -2.88
CA GLY A 79 -10.71 15.16 -4.16
C GLY A 79 -11.22 14.10 -5.12
N TRP A 80 -11.49 14.51 -6.36
CA TRP A 80 -12.13 13.68 -7.37
C TRP A 80 -11.19 13.40 -8.54
N ILE A 81 -11.12 12.14 -8.92
CA ILE A 81 -10.39 11.62 -10.07
C ILE A 81 -11.36 10.85 -10.97
N HIS A 82 -11.14 10.88 -12.29
CA HIS A 82 -11.93 10.03 -13.19
C HIS A 82 -11.60 8.55 -12.93
N SER A 83 -12.61 7.71 -12.85
CA SER A 83 -12.50 6.31 -12.42
C SER A 83 -11.57 5.49 -13.31
N ASP A 84 -11.48 5.82 -14.59
CA ASP A 84 -10.59 5.15 -15.55
C ASP A 84 -9.10 5.32 -15.22
N PHE A 85 -8.75 6.32 -14.40
CA PHE A 85 -7.38 6.56 -13.99
C PHE A 85 -6.99 5.89 -12.68
N ILE A 86 -7.89 5.12 -12.07
CA ILE A 86 -7.60 4.37 -10.85
C ILE A 86 -7.97 2.89 -10.99
N SER A 87 -7.16 2.01 -10.43
CA SER A 87 -7.44 0.57 -10.35
C SER A 87 -7.33 0.07 -8.91
N PRO A 88 -8.15 -0.90 -8.46
CA PRO A 88 -8.04 -1.47 -7.12
C PRO A 88 -6.60 -1.86 -6.78
N ASP A 89 -6.17 -1.48 -5.58
CA ASP A 89 -4.81 -1.65 -5.11
C ASP A 89 -4.55 -3.03 -4.52
N GLY A 90 -5.61 -3.78 -4.28
CA GLY A 90 -5.62 -5.23 -4.29
C GLY A 90 -6.47 -5.67 -5.47
N GLU A 91 -5.92 -6.53 -6.33
CA GLU A 91 -6.45 -6.92 -7.66
C GLU A 91 -6.08 -6.00 -8.83
N VAL A 92 -4.79 -5.64 -8.95
CA VAL A 92 -4.20 -5.77 -10.29
C VAL A 92 -4.28 -7.25 -10.64
N ARG A 93 -5.28 -7.57 -11.47
CA ARG A 93 -5.47 -8.82 -12.20
C ARG A 93 -4.13 -9.55 -12.40
N GLN A 94 -3.87 -10.53 -11.53
CA GLN A 94 -3.47 -11.83 -12.07
C GLN A 94 -4.68 -12.33 -12.87
N ALA A 95 -4.90 -11.74 -14.05
CA ALA A 95 -5.59 -12.45 -15.10
C ALA A 95 -4.64 -13.60 -15.44
N ASP A 96 -4.94 -14.76 -14.88
CA ASP A 96 -4.40 -16.07 -15.25
C ASP A 96 -2.89 -16.30 -15.11
N SER A 97 -2.18 -15.54 -14.29
CA SER A 97 -0.83 -15.92 -13.89
C SER A 97 -0.90 -17.06 -12.87
N LYS A 98 -0.54 -18.27 -13.28
CA LYS A 98 -0.32 -19.42 -12.38
C LYS A 98 0.78 -19.15 -11.33
N LEU A 99 1.53 -18.06 -11.48
CA LEU A 99 2.59 -17.62 -10.58
C LEU A 99 2.06 -16.56 -9.60
N LYS A 100 2.33 -16.72 -8.31
CA LYS A 100 2.04 -15.72 -7.27
C LYS A 100 3.24 -15.54 -6.34
N ALA A 101 3.50 -14.29 -5.97
CA ALA A 101 4.38 -13.95 -4.85
C ALA A 101 3.51 -13.29 -3.78
N SER A 102 3.58 -13.80 -2.56
CA SER A 102 2.84 -13.29 -1.42
C SER A 102 3.81 -12.93 -0.32
N ALA A 103 3.75 -11.69 0.14
CA ALA A 103 4.58 -11.27 1.25
C ALA A 103 3.97 -11.74 2.57
N ILE A 104 4.81 -12.35 3.40
CA ILE A 104 4.48 -12.89 4.73
C ILE A 104 4.77 -11.84 5.80
N GLY A 105 5.76 -10.97 5.55
CA GLY A 105 6.09 -9.86 6.44
C GLY A 105 7.21 -9.00 5.86
N ALA A 106 7.35 -7.80 6.42
CA ALA A 106 8.44 -6.89 6.09
C ALA A 106 9.03 -6.27 7.37
N GLN A 107 10.35 -6.07 7.39
CA GLN A 107 11.05 -5.40 8.47
C GLN A 107 12.03 -4.37 7.90
N LEU A 108 11.93 -3.13 8.37
CA LEU A 108 12.82 -2.04 8.02
C LEU A 108 13.78 -1.78 9.19
N ASN A 109 15.08 -2.00 8.97
CA ASN A 109 16.12 -1.76 9.96
C ASN A 109 17.03 -0.64 9.46
N CYS A 110 17.18 0.43 10.23
CA CYS A 110 17.99 1.59 9.84
C CYS A 110 19.26 1.71 10.71
N LEU A 111 20.34 2.16 10.08
CA LEU A 111 21.63 2.43 10.73
C LEU A 111 21.91 3.94 10.72
N PRO A 112 22.58 4.46 11.76
CA PRO A 112 22.96 5.86 11.80
C PRO A 112 23.98 6.20 10.71
N ASN A 113 24.04 7.48 10.36
CA ASN A 113 25.08 8.04 9.50
C ASN A 113 26.44 8.11 10.25
N ALA A 114 27.51 8.44 9.53
CA ALA A 114 28.86 8.49 10.11
C ALA A 114 29.03 9.50 11.26
N GLU A 115 28.22 10.55 11.29
CA GLU A 115 28.22 11.58 12.33
C GLU A 115 27.30 11.23 13.52
N ASN A 116 26.55 10.12 13.42
CA ASN A 116 25.52 9.70 14.37
C ASN A 116 24.42 10.76 14.62
N THR A 117 24.17 11.62 13.63
CA THR A 117 23.19 12.73 13.69
C THR A 117 21.84 12.41 13.04
N GLY A 118 21.73 11.25 12.40
CA GLY A 118 20.52 10.82 11.69
C GLY A 118 20.73 9.47 11.02
N ILE A 119 19.77 9.04 10.20
CA ILE A 119 19.81 7.78 9.46
C ILE A 119 20.73 7.92 8.24
N GLY A 120 21.68 6.98 8.08
CA GLY A 120 22.58 6.92 6.92
C GLY A 120 22.20 5.85 5.90
N SER A 121 21.57 4.76 6.33
CA SER A 121 21.05 3.71 5.45
C SER A 121 19.97 2.90 6.15
N CYS A 122 19.09 2.26 5.38
CA CYS A 122 18.19 1.25 5.89
C CYS A 122 18.25 -0.03 5.04
N LEU A 123 17.98 -1.16 5.67
CA LEU A 123 17.77 -2.45 5.03
C LEU A 123 16.32 -2.87 5.22
N LEU A 124 15.57 -2.90 4.12
CA LEU A 124 14.22 -3.45 4.08
C LEU A 124 14.30 -4.94 3.71
N ASN A 125 13.90 -5.80 4.64
CA ASN A 125 13.73 -7.23 4.40
C ASN A 125 12.25 -7.51 4.15
N ILE A 126 11.92 -8.23 3.08
CA ILE A 126 10.56 -8.69 2.81
C ILE A 126 10.60 -10.22 2.66
N ASP A 127 9.88 -10.92 3.53
CA ASP A 127 9.75 -12.37 3.51
C ASP A 127 8.58 -12.77 2.61
N LEU A 128 8.82 -13.73 1.72
CA LEU A 128 7.92 -14.06 0.62
C LEU A 128 7.69 -15.57 0.53
N THR A 129 6.45 -15.96 0.25
CA THR A 129 6.15 -17.24 -0.41
C THR A 129 5.95 -17.01 -1.90
N VAL A 130 6.38 -17.98 -2.70
CA VAL A 130 6.18 -17.97 -4.14
C VAL A 130 5.56 -19.30 -4.53
N VAL A 131 4.47 -19.25 -5.27
CA VAL A 131 3.78 -20.42 -5.79
C VAL A 131 3.66 -20.35 -7.30
N GLY A 132 3.75 -21.51 -7.94
CA GLY A 132 3.73 -21.65 -9.39
C GLY A 132 3.35 -23.06 -9.86
N PRO A 133 3.25 -23.29 -11.18
CA PRO A 133 3.09 -24.62 -11.75
C PRO A 133 4.16 -25.61 -11.28
N LEU A 134 3.82 -26.90 -11.22
CA LEU A 134 4.77 -27.97 -10.88
C LEU A 134 5.97 -28.07 -11.84
N THR A 135 5.82 -27.53 -13.06
CA THR A 135 6.85 -27.52 -14.11
C THR A 135 7.75 -26.28 -14.06
N THR A 136 7.53 -25.37 -13.12
CA THR A 136 8.33 -24.15 -13.00
C THR A 136 9.41 -24.37 -11.96
N ASP A 137 10.68 -24.29 -12.39
CA ASP A 137 11.83 -24.48 -11.50
C ASP A 137 12.33 -23.17 -10.88
N THR A 138 12.07 -22.03 -11.52
CA THR A 138 12.52 -20.72 -11.04
C THR A 138 11.55 -19.62 -11.48
N VAL A 139 11.34 -18.63 -10.60
CA VAL A 139 10.46 -17.49 -10.81
C VAL A 139 11.21 -16.20 -10.55
N ALA A 140 10.98 -15.18 -11.38
CA ALA A 140 11.41 -13.82 -11.06
C ALA A 140 10.40 -13.16 -10.13
N VAL A 141 10.89 -12.57 -9.04
CA VAL A 141 10.05 -11.78 -8.13
C VAL A 141 10.56 -10.35 -8.12
N ALA A 142 9.65 -9.41 -8.36
CA ALA A 142 9.91 -7.98 -8.23
C ALA A 142 9.09 -7.44 -7.06
N CYS A 143 9.71 -6.65 -6.19
CA CYS A 143 9.02 -5.94 -5.12
C CYS A 143 9.23 -4.43 -5.27
N GLU A 144 8.19 -3.67 -4.96
CA GLU A 144 8.21 -2.20 -4.87
C GLU A 144 7.77 -1.82 -3.45
N SER A 145 8.41 -0.81 -2.87
CA SER A 145 8.11 -0.32 -1.53
C SER A 145 7.98 1.20 -1.50
N GLU A 146 7.06 1.67 -0.69
CA GLU A 146 6.79 3.08 -0.44
C GLU A 146 7.23 3.42 0.99
N LEU A 147 8.18 4.36 1.10
CA LEU A 147 8.77 4.81 2.35
C LEU A 147 8.52 6.31 2.55
N LEU A 148 8.45 6.73 3.80
CA LEU A 148 8.43 8.14 4.19
C LEU A 148 9.67 8.46 5.01
N MET A 149 10.43 9.42 4.51
CA MET A 149 11.60 9.99 5.15
C MET A 149 11.18 11.26 5.90
N HIS A 150 11.47 11.34 7.19
CA HIS A 150 11.14 12.48 8.04
C HIS A 150 12.40 13.33 8.28
N VAL A 151 12.35 14.60 7.89
CA VAL A 151 13.49 15.53 7.98
C VAL A 151 13.00 16.90 8.44
N ASN A 152 13.50 17.43 9.56
CA ASN A 152 13.19 18.79 10.02
C ASN A 152 11.67 19.07 10.06
N ASN A 153 10.87 18.10 10.54
CA ASN A 153 9.40 18.15 10.58
C ASN A 153 8.68 18.16 9.21
N GLU A 154 9.41 17.94 8.11
CA GLU A 154 8.87 17.65 6.79
C GLU A 154 8.90 16.14 6.51
N THR A 155 7.99 15.68 5.66
CA THR A 155 7.92 14.28 5.23
C THR A 155 8.12 14.21 3.71
N HIS A 156 9.11 13.45 3.28
CA HIS A 156 9.42 13.23 1.87
C HIS A 156 9.20 11.77 1.51
N PRO A 157 8.45 11.46 0.44
CA PRO A 157 8.28 10.09 -0.03
C PRO A 157 9.55 9.58 -0.72
N LEU A 158 9.78 8.29 -0.58
CA LEU A 158 10.86 7.56 -1.25
C LEU A 158 10.30 6.23 -1.74
N GLN A 159 10.54 5.92 -3.01
CA GLN A 159 10.15 4.65 -3.60
C GLN A 159 11.40 3.83 -3.91
N GLU A 160 11.40 2.57 -3.49
CA GLU A 160 12.49 1.65 -3.72
C GLU A 160 11.97 0.35 -4.34
N SER A 161 12.82 -0.35 -5.08
CA SER A 161 12.43 -1.62 -5.70
C SER A 161 13.56 -2.65 -5.66
N GLY A 162 13.17 -3.92 -5.57
CA GLY A 162 14.07 -5.06 -5.55
C GLY A 162 13.63 -6.13 -6.54
N ARG A 163 14.59 -6.90 -7.06
CA ARG A 163 14.33 -8.05 -7.93
C ARG A 163 15.20 -9.23 -7.54
N ILE A 164 14.60 -10.40 -7.44
CA ILE A 164 15.29 -11.66 -7.17
C ILE A 164 14.78 -12.75 -8.10
N ARG A 165 15.56 -13.84 -8.17
CA ARG A 165 15.09 -15.11 -8.72
C ARG A 165 14.95 -16.10 -7.58
N THR A 166 13.84 -16.80 -7.54
CA THR A 166 13.53 -17.76 -6.47
C THR A 166 13.28 -19.11 -7.09
N PRO A 167 14.02 -20.16 -6.69
CA PRO A 167 13.74 -21.50 -7.14
C PRO A 167 12.41 -21.98 -6.55
N LEU A 168 11.67 -22.76 -7.32
CA LEU A 168 10.52 -23.51 -6.82
C LEU A 168 10.87 -24.99 -6.78
N LYS A 169 10.37 -25.67 -5.75
CA LYS A 169 10.39 -27.13 -5.64
C LYS A 169 8.95 -27.60 -5.54
N GLN A 170 8.50 -28.39 -6.51
CA GLN A 170 7.11 -28.87 -6.59
C GLN A 170 6.10 -27.72 -6.53
N GLY A 171 6.36 -26.65 -7.28
CA GLY A 171 5.46 -25.49 -7.40
C GLY A 171 5.46 -24.53 -6.21
N SER A 172 6.33 -24.72 -5.21
CA SER A 172 6.43 -23.83 -4.05
C SER A 172 7.87 -23.40 -3.77
N GLY A 173 8.04 -22.17 -3.30
CA GLY A 173 9.31 -21.60 -2.90
C GLY A 173 9.14 -20.55 -1.82
N ALA A 174 10.23 -20.24 -1.13
CA ALA A 174 10.31 -19.15 -0.17
C ALA A 174 11.52 -18.30 -0.49
N ALA A 175 11.43 -17.01 -0.21
CA ALA A 175 12.52 -16.08 -0.44
C ALA A 175 12.49 -14.92 0.54
N ARG A 176 13.65 -14.28 0.70
CA ARG A 176 13.79 -12.98 1.35
C ARG A 176 14.32 -11.99 0.34
N MET A 177 13.55 -10.94 0.08
CA MET A 177 14.01 -9.77 -0.67
C MET A 177 14.73 -8.83 0.28
N GLN A 178 15.90 -8.34 -0.14
CA GLN A 178 16.67 -7.33 0.60
C GLN A 178 16.80 -6.09 -0.27
N ILE A 179 16.22 -4.98 0.18
CA ILE A 179 16.26 -3.69 -0.50
C ILE A 179 17.09 -2.75 0.37
N ILE A 180 18.22 -2.30 -0.16
CA ILE A 180 19.08 -1.31 0.50
C ILE A 180 18.52 0.06 0.15
N VAL A 181 18.12 0.81 1.16
CA VAL A 181 17.66 2.19 1.05
C VAL A 181 18.84 3.08 1.41
N LEU A 182 19.31 3.86 0.44
CA LEU A 182 20.34 4.88 0.63
C LEU A 182 19.68 6.25 0.48
N PRO A 183 19.29 6.89 1.59
CA PRO A 183 18.70 8.21 1.52
C PRO A 183 19.68 9.21 0.86
N PRO A 184 19.17 10.25 0.17
CA PRO A 184 20.00 11.32 -0.35
C PRO A 184 20.81 11.93 0.79
N ASN A 185 21.98 12.51 0.46
CA ASN A 185 22.97 13.00 1.41
C ASN A 185 22.47 14.22 2.20
N GLN A 186 21.54 13.98 3.13
CA GLN A 186 20.86 14.96 3.97
C GLN A 186 21.18 14.64 5.43
N LYS A 187 21.90 15.55 6.06
CA LYS A 187 22.37 15.42 7.45
C LYS A 187 21.25 15.78 8.43
N SER A 188 20.13 15.06 8.43
CA SER A 188 19.05 15.24 9.43
C SER A 188 17.88 14.28 9.27
N ILE A 189 18.08 13.08 8.71
CA ILE A 189 16.97 12.12 8.61
C ILE A 189 16.69 11.53 9.99
N GLU A 190 15.56 11.94 10.56
CA GLU A 190 15.16 11.60 11.93
C GLU A 190 14.51 10.22 12.00
N LYS A 191 13.72 9.87 10.97
CA LYS A 191 12.96 8.63 10.92
C LYS A 191 12.70 8.18 9.49
N MET A 192 12.72 6.87 9.27
CA MET A 192 12.20 6.24 8.06
C MET A 192 10.98 5.39 8.42
N THR A 193 9.92 5.47 7.64
CA THR A 193 8.68 4.70 7.84
C THR A 193 8.35 3.93 6.57
N LEU A 194 8.20 2.61 6.67
CA LEU A 194 7.62 1.80 5.59
C LEU A 194 6.10 2.00 5.61
N VAL A 195 5.53 2.48 4.51
CA VAL A 195 4.08 2.72 4.36
C VAL A 195 3.41 1.56 3.68
N ASP A 196 3.96 1.14 2.53
CA ASP A 196 3.43 0.03 1.75
C ASP A 196 4.55 -0.76 1.06
N TYR A 197 4.25 -2.00 0.69
CA TYR A 197 5.10 -2.81 -0.17
C TYR A 197 4.29 -3.84 -0.95
N ARG A 198 4.71 -4.08 -2.19
CA ARG A 198 4.07 -5.03 -3.10
C ARG A 198 5.09 -5.91 -3.77
N CYS A 199 4.77 -7.19 -3.95
CA CYS A 199 5.60 -8.11 -4.71
C CYS A 199 4.80 -8.81 -5.81
N MET A 200 5.45 -9.05 -6.95
CA MET A 200 4.88 -9.69 -8.12
C MET A 200 5.81 -10.78 -8.63
N ALA A 201 5.24 -11.95 -8.92
CA ALA A 201 5.93 -13.05 -9.58
C ALA A 201 5.73 -12.97 -11.10
N LYS A 202 6.80 -13.26 -11.86
CA LYS A 202 6.78 -13.39 -13.32
C LYS A 202 7.60 -14.61 -13.74
N ALA A 203 7.20 -15.23 -14.85
CA ALA A 203 7.99 -16.29 -15.47
C ALA A 203 9.32 -15.70 -15.98
N LEU A 204 10.35 -16.55 -16.05
CA LEU A 204 11.64 -16.24 -16.65
C LEU A 204 11.63 -16.53 -18.15
#